data_AF-A0A3C0MZR9-F1
#
_entry.id   AF-A0A3C0MZR9-F1
#
_cell.length_a   1.000
_cell.length_b   1.000
_cell.length_c   1.000
_cell.angle_alpha   90.00
_cell.angle_beta   90.00
_cell.angle_gamma   90.00
#
_symmetry.space_group_name_H-M   'P 1'
#
loop_
_entity.id
_entity.type
_entity.pdbx_description
1 polymer ?
#
loop_
_entity_poly.entity_id
_entity_poly.type
_entity_poly.pdbx_seq_one_letter_code
_entity_poly.pdbx_strand_id
1 'polypeptide(L)'
;MRTIDKLKILAGLALGTKGPKIFSFHDCLPDVFSGYLELLAYKRYSILGGQELLERFSSKVLDLDKEPHVNVKEAVLTFDDGRRNCWSVIFPLLKKYRAKAILFVIPSRISEVDEYFPNLEDYWNGRTSWENLYLSHRRMPYLTWKELEIMQSSGLVEIHSHGLRHDVVRVSSGVIDFQHPGVYEMPVYFDEWFDAGLPLLDYQWGAPIYERSWAPFASNIYVPDRRADTVMNEFVKNNGGFLFFKKKKWRAKLFNYYNSQKKNFGSGHFKKIEDREDAYLSLAESKSAIEKKMGNKDIFFSLPLYQSSPEILKIAADVGYRAIFTGPQSINKGCKSLSLKADALFILTRIPSFWIKFLAYL
;
A
#
# COMPACT_ATOMS: atom_id res chain seq x y z
N MET A 1 13.73 21.56 4.97
CA MET A 1 14.38 20.31 5.43
C MET A 1 15.80 20.34 4.89
N ARG A 2 16.81 20.32 5.75
CA ARG A 2 18.22 20.46 5.32
C ARG A 2 18.70 19.14 4.70
N THR A 3 19.69 19.18 3.83
CA THR A 3 20.24 18.02 3.10
C THR A 3 20.70 16.90 4.04
N ILE A 4 21.19 17.26 5.23
CA ILE A 4 21.63 16.36 6.30
C ILE A 4 20.47 15.53 6.88
N ASP A 5 19.24 16.08 6.95
CA ASP A 5 18.07 15.35 7.46
C ASP A 5 17.59 14.28 6.47
N LYS A 6 17.73 14.56 5.16
CA LYS A 6 17.41 13.59 4.10
C LYS A 6 18.37 12.41 4.12
N LEU A 7 19.66 12.65 4.31
CA LEU A 7 20.67 11.58 4.38
C LEU A 7 20.48 10.68 5.61
N LYS A 8 20.08 11.22 6.76
CA LYS A 8 19.71 10.41 7.94
C LYS A 8 18.46 9.57 7.73
N ILE A 9 17.44 10.11 7.05
CA ILE A 9 16.25 9.35 6.67
C ILE A 9 16.60 8.25 5.64
N LEU A 10 17.44 8.56 4.65
CA LEU A 10 17.91 7.60 3.65
C LEU A 10 18.81 6.49 4.24
N ALA A 11 19.55 6.78 5.32
CA ALA A 11 20.33 5.80 6.07
C ALA A 11 19.46 4.93 7.00
N GLY A 12 18.33 5.46 7.50
CA GLY A 12 17.35 4.72 8.30
C GLY A 12 16.32 3.94 7.48
N LEU A 13 16.05 4.37 6.25
CA LEU A 13 15.39 3.55 5.23
C LEU A 13 16.42 2.54 4.73
N ALA A 14 16.06 1.27 4.59
CA ALA A 14 16.98 0.18 4.23
C ALA A 14 17.72 0.31 2.87
N LEU A 15 17.74 1.49 2.24
CA LEU A 15 18.44 1.85 1.01
C LEU A 15 19.97 1.65 1.11
N GLY A 16 20.54 1.77 2.31
CA GLY A 16 21.96 1.50 2.58
C GLY A 16 22.29 0.02 2.90
N THR A 17 21.30 -0.86 2.95
CA THR A 17 21.52 -2.28 3.28
C THR A 17 21.94 -3.09 2.05
N LYS A 18 22.69 -4.17 2.26
CA LYS A 18 23.18 -5.07 1.20
C LYS A 18 22.09 -5.97 0.59
N GLY A 19 20.89 -6.01 1.16
CA GLY A 19 19.79 -6.86 0.71
C GLY A 19 18.91 -6.22 -0.40
N PRO A 20 17.93 -6.98 -0.93
CA PRO A 20 16.94 -6.44 -1.86
C PRO A 20 16.20 -5.24 -1.29
N LYS A 21 16.05 -4.17 -2.10
CA LYS A 21 15.19 -3.03 -1.74
C LYS A 21 13.76 -3.33 -2.17
N ILE A 22 12.88 -3.50 -1.20
CA ILE A 22 11.48 -3.84 -1.45
C ILE A 22 10.67 -2.54 -1.45
N PHE A 23 10.06 -2.20 -2.59
CA PHE A 23 9.29 -0.97 -2.75
C PHE A 23 7.79 -1.24 -2.70
N SER A 24 7.04 -0.41 -1.97
CA SER A 24 5.57 -0.48 -1.91
C SER A 24 4.91 0.61 -2.74
N PHE A 25 3.94 0.18 -3.54
CA PHE A 25 3.14 0.97 -4.47
C PHE A 25 1.65 0.75 -4.18
N HIS A 26 0.81 1.69 -4.60
CA HIS A 26 -0.65 1.50 -4.65
C HIS A 26 -1.08 1.82 -6.08
N ASP A 27 -1.28 3.11 -6.40
CA ASP A 27 -1.53 3.62 -7.76
C ASP A 27 -0.33 4.44 -8.28
N CYS A 28 -0.09 4.43 -9.59
CA CYS A 28 0.92 5.27 -10.24
C CYS A 28 0.50 5.83 -11.60
N LEU A 29 1.03 7.02 -11.88
CA LEU A 29 1.07 7.64 -13.20
C LEU A 29 1.99 6.86 -14.15
N PRO A 30 1.62 6.70 -15.44
CA PRO A 30 2.46 6.02 -16.41
C PRO A 30 3.89 6.56 -16.45
N ASP A 31 4.05 7.89 -16.61
CA ASP A 31 5.37 8.53 -16.71
C ASP A 31 6.19 8.45 -15.42
N VAL A 32 5.51 8.41 -14.27
CA VAL A 32 6.17 8.26 -12.97
C VAL A 32 6.70 6.85 -12.82
N PHE A 33 5.88 5.84 -13.13
CA PHE A 33 6.28 4.44 -13.00
C PHE A 33 7.33 4.05 -14.04
N SER A 34 7.19 4.48 -15.30
CA SER A 34 8.22 4.27 -16.32
C SER A 34 9.54 4.91 -15.92
N GLY A 35 9.52 6.15 -15.40
CA GLY A 35 10.72 6.81 -14.89
C GLY A 35 11.40 6.06 -13.72
N TYR A 36 10.63 5.38 -12.87
CA TYR A 36 11.17 4.51 -11.84
C TYR A 36 11.81 3.23 -12.41
N LEU A 37 11.17 2.57 -13.37
CA LEU A 37 11.73 1.39 -14.04
C LEU A 37 13.02 1.74 -14.80
N GLU A 38 13.02 2.87 -15.52
CA GLU A 38 14.19 3.39 -16.23
C GLU A 38 15.35 3.70 -15.28
N LEU A 39 15.06 4.33 -14.13
CA LEU A 39 16.09 4.61 -13.13
C LEU A 39 16.67 3.33 -12.54
N LEU A 40 15.83 2.33 -12.21
CA LEU A 40 16.28 1.04 -11.71
C LEU A 40 17.17 0.33 -12.73
N ALA A 41 16.75 0.29 -14.01
CA ALA A 41 17.52 -0.27 -15.10
C ALA A 41 18.87 0.46 -15.29
N TYR A 42 18.86 1.79 -15.32
CA TYR A 42 20.07 2.62 -15.43
C TYR A 42 21.06 2.37 -14.29
N LYS A 43 20.54 2.21 -13.06
CA LYS A 43 21.35 1.88 -11.87
C LYS A 43 21.68 0.40 -11.75
N ARG A 44 21.34 -0.41 -12.77
CA ARG A 44 21.61 -1.86 -12.89
C ARG A 44 21.01 -2.67 -11.74
N TYR A 45 19.78 -2.35 -11.38
CA TYR A 45 19.01 -3.17 -10.45
C TYR A 45 18.47 -4.42 -11.15
N SER A 46 18.69 -5.58 -10.55
CA SER A 46 17.93 -6.79 -10.85
C SER A 46 16.59 -6.72 -10.12
N ILE A 47 15.48 -6.89 -10.86
CA ILE A 47 14.13 -6.87 -10.28
C ILE A 47 13.71 -8.31 -10.03
N LEU A 48 13.56 -8.66 -8.74
CA LEU A 48 13.22 -10.00 -8.31
C LEU A 48 11.69 -10.19 -8.22
N GLY A 49 11.24 -11.38 -8.60
CA GLY A 49 9.93 -11.92 -8.24
C GLY A 49 9.90 -12.44 -6.80
N GLY A 50 8.74 -12.95 -6.38
CA GLY A 50 8.50 -13.45 -5.05
C GLY A 50 9.26 -14.74 -4.73
N GLN A 51 9.27 -15.71 -5.65
CA GLN A 51 10.04 -16.94 -5.47
C GLN A 51 11.56 -16.66 -5.34
N GLU A 52 12.10 -15.80 -6.21
CA GLU A 52 13.50 -15.37 -6.16
C GLU A 52 13.83 -14.64 -4.84
N LEU A 53 12.89 -13.83 -4.34
CA LEU A 53 13.01 -13.18 -3.05
C LEU A 53 13.06 -14.19 -1.90
N LEU A 54 12.20 -15.22 -1.91
CA LEU A 54 12.17 -16.25 -0.87
C LEU A 54 13.46 -17.08 -0.87
N GLU A 55 13.97 -17.44 -2.04
CA GLU A 55 15.25 -18.14 -2.21
C GLU A 55 16.40 -17.31 -1.65
N ARG A 56 16.38 -15.99 -1.91
CA ARG A 56 17.38 -15.06 -1.36
C ARG A 56 17.44 -15.08 0.16
N PHE A 57 16.30 -15.21 0.84
CA PHE A 57 16.23 -15.26 2.31
C PHE A 57 16.39 -16.67 2.90
N SER A 58 16.05 -17.71 2.14
CA SER A 58 16.15 -19.11 2.58
C SER A 58 17.56 -19.67 2.43
N SER A 59 18.30 -19.18 1.43
CA SER A 59 19.71 -19.51 1.29
C SER A 59 20.47 -18.93 2.49
N LYS A 60 21.10 -19.79 3.31
CA LYS A 60 22.10 -19.39 4.32
C LYS A 60 23.36 -18.75 3.68
N VAL A 61 23.29 -18.29 2.43
CA VAL A 61 24.38 -17.67 1.65
C VAL A 61 24.52 -16.19 2.05
N LEU A 62 24.61 -15.97 3.36
CA LEU A 62 25.47 -14.96 3.94
C LEU A 62 26.62 -15.73 4.62
N ASP A 63 27.37 -16.48 3.81
CA ASP A 63 28.79 -16.71 4.11
C ASP A 63 29.41 -15.32 4.09
N LEU A 64 29.48 -14.67 5.26
CA LEU A 64 30.10 -13.36 5.45
C LEU A 64 31.61 -13.40 5.16
N ASP A 65 32.16 -14.60 4.94
CA ASP A 65 33.59 -14.87 4.74
C ASP A 65 33.95 -15.32 3.31
N LYS A 66 32.99 -15.40 2.38
CA LYS A 66 33.31 -15.56 0.94
C LYS A 66 33.33 -14.20 0.27
N GLU A 67 34.43 -13.91 -0.40
CA GLU A 67 34.63 -12.67 -1.16
C GLU A 67 33.41 -12.34 -2.03
N PRO A 68 33.07 -11.04 -2.16
CA PRO A 68 31.77 -10.61 -2.66
C PRO A 68 31.61 -10.99 -4.12
N HIS A 69 30.83 -12.04 -4.37
CA HIS A 69 30.30 -12.35 -5.70
C HIS A 69 29.37 -11.22 -6.13
N VAL A 70 29.92 -10.16 -6.74
CA VAL A 70 29.26 -9.02 -7.38
C VAL A 70 28.26 -8.29 -6.46
N ASN A 71 28.41 -6.99 -6.30
CA ASN A 71 27.45 -6.14 -5.58
C ASN A 71 26.13 -6.03 -6.39
N VAL A 72 25.35 -7.11 -6.49
CA VAL A 72 24.10 -7.17 -7.25
C VAL A 72 23.10 -6.28 -6.51
N LYS A 73 22.71 -5.20 -7.18
CA LYS A 73 21.67 -4.31 -6.68
C LYS A 73 20.34 -4.99 -6.97
N GLU A 74 19.62 -5.39 -5.93
CA GLU A 74 18.34 -6.08 -6.08
C GLU A 74 17.19 -5.16 -5.66
N ALA A 75 16.08 -5.22 -6.39
CA ALA A 75 14.85 -4.51 -6.08
C ALA A 75 13.65 -5.46 -6.20
N VAL A 76 12.61 -5.20 -5.42
CA VAL A 76 11.31 -5.89 -5.51
C VAL A 76 10.25 -4.82 -5.62
N LEU A 77 9.32 -4.99 -6.56
CA LEU A 77 8.20 -4.08 -6.75
C LEU A 77 6.95 -4.74 -6.18
N THR A 78 6.37 -4.15 -5.14
CA THR A 78 5.15 -4.66 -4.48
C THR A 78 4.01 -3.66 -4.63
N PHE A 79 2.82 -4.14 -4.99
CA PHE A 79 1.62 -3.32 -5.16
C PHE A 79 0.55 -3.82 -4.21
N ASP A 80 -0.08 -2.92 -3.46
CA ASP A 80 -1.16 -3.27 -2.52
C ASP A 80 -2.55 -3.05 -3.14
N ASP A 81 -3.58 -3.50 -2.42
CA ASP A 81 -5.01 -3.27 -2.62
C ASP A 81 -5.69 -3.96 -3.82
N GLY A 82 -4.96 -4.44 -4.82
CA GLY A 82 -5.57 -5.01 -6.03
C GLY A 82 -6.34 -3.97 -6.87
N ARG A 83 -5.85 -2.73 -6.90
CA ARG A 83 -6.44 -1.62 -7.67
C ARG A 83 -6.30 -1.85 -9.17
N ARG A 84 -7.29 -1.38 -9.93
CA ARG A 84 -7.32 -1.45 -11.40
C ARG A 84 -6.10 -0.82 -12.06
N ASN A 85 -5.47 0.17 -11.42
CA ASN A 85 -4.23 0.76 -11.91
C ASN A 85 -3.14 -0.28 -12.18
N CYS A 86 -3.14 -1.39 -11.43
CA CYS A 86 -2.24 -2.51 -11.64
C CYS A 86 -2.40 -3.15 -13.04
N TRP A 87 -3.63 -3.24 -13.54
CA TRP A 87 -3.91 -3.77 -14.88
C TRP A 87 -3.75 -2.71 -15.97
N SER A 88 -4.37 -1.55 -15.77
CA SER A 88 -4.50 -0.53 -16.80
C SER A 88 -3.18 0.18 -17.11
N VAL A 89 -2.29 0.33 -16.13
CA VAL A 89 -1.03 1.11 -16.23
C VAL A 89 0.17 0.23 -15.91
N ILE A 90 0.20 -0.39 -14.73
CA ILE A 90 1.41 -1.06 -14.24
C ILE A 90 1.77 -2.27 -15.11
N PHE A 91 0.83 -3.17 -15.37
CA PHE A 91 1.12 -4.42 -16.08
C PHE A 91 1.65 -4.24 -17.51
N PRO A 92 1.08 -3.37 -18.38
CA PRO A 92 1.68 -2.99 -19.66
C PRO A 92 3.12 -2.48 -19.55
N LEU A 93 3.42 -1.69 -18.51
CA LEU A 93 4.77 -1.19 -18.27
C LEU A 93 5.70 -2.31 -17.77
N LEU A 94 5.25 -3.18 -16.87
CA LEU A 94 6.01 -4.37 -16.48
C LEU A 94 6.38 -5.23 -17.70
N LYS A 95 5.43 -5.44 -18.63
CA LYS A 95 5.69 -6.13 -19.91
C LYS A 95 6.75 -5.40 -20.75
N LYS A 96 6.57 -4.09 -20.96
CA LYS A 96 7.49 -3.26 -21.76
C LYS A 96 8.93 -3.31 -21.25
N TYR A 97 9.13 -3.28 -19.93
CA TYR A 97 10.46 -3.29 -19.31
C TYR A 97 10.92 -4.69 -18.87
N ARG A 98 10.11 -5.73 -19.10
CA ARG A 98 10.34 -7.12 -18.66
C ARG A 98 10.65 -7.21 -17.15
N ALA A 99 9.91 -6.43 -16.36
CA ALA A 99 10.08 -6.36 -14.92
C ALA A 99 9.06 -7.26 -14.21
N LYS A 100 9.47 -7.85 -13.10
CA LYS A 100 8.60 -8.65 -12.22
C LYS A 100 7.98 -7.79 -11.12
N ALA A 101 6.85 -8.24 -10.58
CA ALA A 101 6.17 -7.62 -9.46
C ALA A 101 5.44 -8.64 -8.59
N ILE A 102 5.18 -8.23 -7.35
CA ILE A 102 4.31 -8.93 -6.38
C ILE A 102 3.09 -8.04 -6.18
N LEU A 103 1.89 -8.59 -6.34
CA LEU A 103 0.62 -7.89 -6.14
C LEU A 103 -0.12 -8.50 -4.94
N PHE A 104 -0.37 -7.68 -3.93
CA PHE A 104 -1.17 -8.02 -2.78
C PHE A 104 -2.62 -7.56 -3.00
N VAL A 105 -3.56 -8.50 -3.02
CA VAL A 105 -4.97 -8.25 -3.32
C VAL A 105 -5.86 -8.42 -2.09
N ILE A 106 -7.00 -7.74 -2.11
CA ILE A 106 -8.07 -7.87 -1.12
C ILE A 106 -9.18 -8.67 -1.80
N PRO A 107 -9.30 -10.00 -1.58
CA PRO A 107 -10.18 -10.85 -2.39
C PRO A 107 -11.65 -10.40 -2.42
N SER A 108 -12.18 -9.86 -1.32
CA SER A 108 -13.56 -9.35 -1.27
C SER A 108 -13.82 -8.13 -2.17
N ARG A 109 -12.75 -7.46 -2.65
CA ARG A 109 -12.82 -6.30 -3.54
C ARG A 109 -12.53 -6.66 -5.00
N ILE A 110 -12.07 -7.88 -5.27
CA ILE A 110 -11.81 -8.36 -6.64
C ILE A 110 -13.12 -8.75 -7.28
N SER A 111 -13.37 -8.24 -8.48
CA SER A 111 -14.61 -8.47 -9.21
C SER A 111 -14.66 -9.88 -9.80
N GLU A 112 -15.83 -10.51 -9.69
CA GLU A 112 -16.15 -11.83 -10.25
C GLU A 112 -16.50 -11.80 -11.74
N VAL A 113 -16.49 -10.63 -12.37
CA VAL A 113 -16.72 -10.49 -13.81
C VAL A 113 -15.61 -11.21 -14.59
N ASP A 114 -16.00 -12.11 -15.48
CA ASP A 114 -15.08 -12.85 -16.36
C ASP A 114 -14.71 -12.07 -17.63
N GLU A 115 -14.33 -10.82 -17.44
CA GLU A 115 -13.86 -9.91 -18.50
C GLU A 115 -12.63 -9.15 -18.01
N TYR A 116 -11.83 -8.66 -18.95
CA TYR A 116 -10.75 -7.71 -18.68
C TYR A 116 -11.03 -6.39 -19.39
N PHE A 117 -10.52 -5.30 -18.84
CA PHE A 117 -10.78 -3.95 -19.36
C PHE A 117 -9.63 -3.44 -20.24
N PRO A 118 -9.82 -2.36 -21.01
CA PRO A 118 -8.71 -1.75 -21.74
C PRO A 118 -7.56 -1.30 -20.82
N ASN A 119 -6.33 -1.41 -21.30
CA ASN A 119 -5.11 -0.96 -20.62
C ASN A 119 -4.24 -0.06 -21.52
N LEU A 120 -3.04 0.30 -21.06
CA LEU A 120 -2.11 1.14 -21.83
C LEU A 120 -1.73 0.57 -23.20
N GLU A 121 -1.72 -0.76 -23.40
CA GLU A 121 -1.47 -1.32 -24.73
C GLU A 121 -2.61 -1.03 -25.68
N ASP A 122 -3.86 -1.04 -25.21
CA ASP A 122 -5.00 -0.61 -26.02
C ASP A 122 -4.90 0.86 -26.39
N TYR A 123 -4.44 1.70 -25.45
CA TYR A 123 -4.19 3.12 -25.72
C TYR A 123 -3.08 3.32 -26.75
N TRP A 124 -1.93 2.64 -26.60
CA TRP A 124 -0.81 2.72 -27.54
C TRP A 124 -1.19 2.24 -28.95
N ASN A 125 -2.13 1.30 -29.06
CA ASN A 125 -2.65 0.78 -30.32
C ASN A 125 -3.89 1.55 -30.85
N GLY A 126 -4.27 2.67 -30.21
CA GLY A 126 -5.41 3.49 -30.65
C GLY A 126 -6.79 2.86 -30.46
N ARG A 127 -6.92 1.80 -29.65
CA ARG A 127 -8.19 1.12 -29.35
C ARG A 127 -9.02 1.80 -28.26
N THR A 128 -8.41 2.69 -27.47
CA THR A 128 -9.09 3.50 -26.46
C THR A 128 -8.42 4.87 -26.31
N SER A 129 -9.14 5.86 -25.79
CA SER A 129 -8.58 7.17 -25.45
C SER A 129 -7.99 7.18 -24.04
N TRP A 130 -7.05 8.10 -23.78
CA TRP A 130 -6.51 8.31 -22.44
C TRP A 130 -7.62 8.67 -21.44
N GLU A 131 -8.59 9.49 -21.85
CA GLU A 131 -9.72 9.87 -21.00
C GLU A 131 -10.55 8.65 -20.57
N ASN A 132 -10.87 7.75 -21.51
CA ASN A 132 -11.60 6.52 -21.21
C ASN A 132 -10.80 5.61 -20.26
N LEU A 133 -9.49 5.48 -20.49
CA LEU A 133 -8.61 4.70 -19.61
C LEU A 133 -8.50 5.31 -18.21
N TYR A 134 -8.41 6.64 -18.12
CA TYR A 134 -8.36 7.36 -16.85
C TYR A 134 -9.67 7.22 -16.06
N LEU A 135 -10.82 7.41 -16.73
CA LEU A 135 -12.14 7.32 -16.10
C LEU A 135 -12.55 5.90 -15.73
N SER A 136 -11.99 4.86 -16.36
CA SER A 136 -12.31 3.46 -16.05
C SER A 136 -12.02 3.09 -14.59
N HIS A 137 -10.96 3.68 -14.01
CA HIS A 137 -10.58 3.51 -12.61
C HIS A 137 -11.63 4.03 -11.63
N ARG A 138 -12.42 5.04 -12.03
CA ARG A 138 -13.50 5.58 -11.20
C ARG A 138 -14.75 4.71 -11.24
N ARG A 139 -15.01 4.10 -12.40
CA ARG A 139 -16.20 3.24 -12.60
C ARG A 139 -16.04 1.89 -11.93
N MET A 140 -14.83 1.34 -12.00
CA MET A 140 -14.51 0.09 -11.33
C MET A 140 -13.07 0.15 -10.82
N PRO A 141 -12.89 0.43 -9.51
CA PRO A 141 -11.59 0.74 -8.93
C PRO A 141 -10.68 -0.45 -8.70
N TYR A 142 -11.22 -1.67 -8.71
CA TYR A 142 -10.49 -2.91 -8.43
C TYR A 142 -10.41 -3.80 -9.67
N LEU A 143 -9.49 -4.75 -9.61
CA LEU A 143 -9.25 -5.74 -10.67
C LEU A 143 -10.39 -6.76 -10.76
N THR A 144 -10.44 -7.48 -11.87
CA THR A 144 -11.19 -8.74 -11.97
C THR A 144 -10.28 -9.94 -11.71
N TRP A 145 -10.86 -11.09 -11.34
CA TRP A 145 -10.10 -12.34 -11.29
C TRP A 145 -9.50 -12.71 -12.65
N LYS A 146 -10.17 -12.36 -13.75
CA LYS A 146 -9.66 -12.58 -15.11
C LYS A 146 -8.39 -11.79 -15.39
N GLU A 147 -8.33 -10.53 -14.97
CA GLU A 147 -7.13 -9.69 -15.09
C GLU A 147 -5.96 -10.27 -14.27
N LEU A 148 -6.23 -10.75 -13.05
CA LEU A 148 -5.24 -11.41 -12.20
C LEU A 148 -4.69 -12.69 -12.85
N GLU A 149 -5.55 -13.53 -13.41
CA GLU A 149 -5.17 -14.75 -14.13
C GLU A 149 -4.22 -14.42 -15.29
N ILE A 150 -4.56 -13.42 -16.11
CA ILE A 150 -3.73 -12.98 -17.24
C ILE A 150 -2.35 -12.50 -16.75
N MET A 151 -2.32 -11.66 -15.72
CA MET A 151 -1.06 -11.15 -15.15
C MET A 151 -0.18 -12.27 -14.58
N GLN A 152 -0.78 -13.25 -13.88
CA GLN A 152 -0.05 -14.40 -13.35
C GLN A 152 0.49 -15.29 -14.48
N SER A 153 -0.34 -15.59 -15.48
CA SER A 153 0.03 -16.46 -16.61
C SER A 153 1.21 -15.90 -17.42
N SER A 154 1.45 -14.59 -17.38
CA SER A 154 2.58 -13.95 -18.06
C SER A 154 3.93 -14.22 -17.37
N GLY A 155 3.95 -14.76 -16.15
CA GLY A 155 5.17 -14.95 -15.35
C GLY A 155 5.81 -13.67 -14.83
N LEU A 156 5.15 -12.51 -14.97
CA LEU A 156 5.66 -11.22 -14.49
C LEU A 156 5.07 -10.80 -13.15
N VAL A 157 3.90 -11.32 -12.76
CA VAL A 157 3.19 -10.90 -11.56
C VAL A 157 2.83 -12.09 -10.69
N GLU A 158 3.22 -12.06 -9.43
CA GLU A 158 2.80 -13.03 -8.42
C GLU A 158 1.69 -12.42 -7.55
N ILE A 159 0.63 -13.17 -7.27
CA ILE A 159 -0.57 -12.69 -6.57
C ILE A 159 -0.61 -13.25 -5.15
N HIS A 160 -0.79 -12.36 -4.16
CA HIS A 160 -0.70 -12.67 -2.74
C HIS A 160 -1.72 -11.88 -1.90
N SER A 161 -1.86 -12.21 -0.62
CA SER A 161 -2.89 -11.64 0.26
C SER A 161 -2.56 -10.27 0.84
N HIS A 162 -3.55 -9.37 0.81
CA HIS A 162 -3.62 -8.13 1.59
C HIS A 162 -4.75 -8.15 2.63
N GLY A 163 -5.13 -9.35 3.09
CA GLY A 163 -6.27 -9.56 3.99
C GLY A 163 -7.56 -9.74 3.21
N LEU A 164 -8.65 -10.10 3.88
CA LEU A 164 -9.89 -10.44 3.17
C LEU A 164 -10.71 -9.20 2.82
N ARG A 165 -10.92 -8.28 3.78
CA ARG A 165 -11.75 -7.06 3.60
C ARG A 165 -10.99 -5.74 3.62
N HIS A 166 -9.86 -5.73 4.33
CA HIS A 166 -9.03 -4.53 4.56
C HIS A 166 -9.85 -3.37 5.19
N ASP A 167 -10.79 -3.71 6.08
CA ASP A 167 -11.60 -2.72 6.78
C ASP A 167 -10.71 -1.94 7.76
N VAL A 168 -10.76 -0.61 7.70
CA VAL A 168 -10.00 0.26 8.59
C VAL A 168 -10.96 1.04 9.47
N VAL A 169 -10.67 1.09 10.76
CA VAL A 169 -11.52 1.78 11.74
C VAL A 169 -10.74 2.80 12.55
N ARG A 170 -11.43 3.85 13.00
CA ARG A 170 -10.87 4.87 13.89
C ARG A 170 -10.79 4.28 15.30
N VAL A 171 -9.67 4.46 16.00
CA VAL A 171 -9.44 3.84 17.31
C VAL A 171 -9.15 4.85 18.42
N SER A 172 -9.08 6.14 18.10
CA SER A 172 -8.76 7.20 19.06
C SER A 172 -9.18 8.58 18.55
N SER A 173 -9.33 9.53 19.48
CA SER A 173 -9.59 10.95 19.19
C SER A 173 -8.36 11.72 18.70
N GLY A 174 -7.19 11.08 18.68
CA GLY A 174 -5.97 11.64 18.11
C GLY A 174 -6.14 11.92 16.62
N VAL A 175 -5.90 13.16 16.19
CA VAL A 175 -5.91 13.54 14.77
C VAL A 175 -4.51 13.39 14.22
N ILE A 176 -4.35 12.55 13.20
CA ILE A 176 -3.08 12.25 12.54
C ILE A 176 -2.86 13.08 11.27
N ASP A 177 -3.94 13.52 10.61
CA ASP A 177 -3.87 14.39 9.43
C ASP A 177 -5.24 15.02 9.13
N PHE A 178 -5.39 15.61 7.93
CA PHE A 178 -6.65 16.12 7.39
C PHE A 178 -6.85 15.64 5.97
N GLN A 179 -8.11 15.49 5.53
CA GLN A 179 -8.43 15.08 4.17
C GLN A 179 -7.87 16.07 3.15
N HIS A 180 -7.06 15.58 2.22
CA HIS A 180 -6.38 16.43 1.24
C HIS A 180 -6.12 15.69 -0.09
N PRO A 181 -5.88 16.42 -1.19
CA PRO A 181 -5.56 15.82 -2.49
C PRO A 181 -4.20 15.12 -2.47
N GLY A 182 -4.16 13.95 -3.11
CA GLY A 182 -3.03 13.06 -3.30
C GLY A 182 -2.60 12.95 -4.77
N VAL A 183 -2.20 11.75 -5.19
CA VAL A 183 -1.87 11.46 -6.60
C VAL A 183 -3.15 11.60 -7.44
N TYR A 184 -3.03 12.12 -8.66
CA TYR A 184 -4.17 12.42 -9.54
C TYR A 184 -5.22 13.36 -8.94
N GLU A 185 -4.83 14.15 -7.94
CA GLU A 185 -5.76 15.03 -7.21
C GLU A 185 -6.89 14.26 -6.49
N MET A 186 -6.72 12.93 -6.37
CA MET A 186 -7.64 12.07 -5.65
C MET A 186 -7.42 12.21 -4.13
N PRO A 187 -8.46 12.02 -3.32
CA PRO A 187 -8.37 11.78 -1.87
C PRO A 187 -7.14 10.95 -1.46
N VAL A 188 -6.32 11.44 -0.52
CA VAL A 188 -5.27 10.58 0.08
C VAL A 188 -5.84 9.51 0.98
N TYR A 189 -6.91 9.84 1.70
CA TYR A 189 -7.65 8.88 2.50
C TYR A 189 -8.98 8.64 1.77
N PHE A 190 -9.08 7.49 1.10
CA PHE A 190 -10.25 7.10 0.33
C PHE A 190 -11.32 6.52 1.26
N ASP A 191 -12.54 7.07 1.25
CA ASP A 191 -13.69 6.52 1.99
C ASP A 191 -14.06 5.09 1.52
N GLU A 192 -13.66 4.71 0.29
CA GLU A 192 -13.73 3.34 -0.23
C GLU A 192 -12.95 2.32 0.62
N TRP A 193 -11.96 2.77 1.42
CA TRP A 193 -11.26 1.92 2.39
C TRP A 193 -12.00 1.76 3.72
N PHE A 194 -13.08 2.51 3.93
CA PHE A 194 -13.74 2.68 5.23
C PHE A 194 -15.24 2.31 5.24
N ASP A 195 -15.93 2.20 4.09
CA ASP A 195 -17.39 1.90 4.07
C ASP A 195 -17.91 1.10 2.84
N ALA A 196 -17.04 0.56 1.96
CA ALA A 196 -17.46 -0.16 0.73
C ALA A 196 -18.48 0.61 -0.16
N GLY A 197 -18.56 1.94 0.01
CA GLY A 197 -19.44 2.83 -0.74
C GLY A 197 -18.71 3.48 -1.92
N LEU A 198 -19.49 3.87 -2.94
CA LEU A 198 -19.01 4.68 -4.06
C LEU A 198 -18.41 6.00 -3.53
N PRO A 199 -17.30 6.48 -4.10
CA PRO A 199 -16.66 7.71 -3.67
C PRO A 199 -17.63 8.89 -3.85
N LEU A 200 -17.94 9.59 -2.76
CA LEU A 200 -18.71 10.83 -2.83
C LEU A 200 -17.89 11.86 -3.60
N LEU A 201 -18.46 12.46 -4.65
CA LEU A 201 -17.77 13.45 -5.50
C LEU A 201 -17.35 14.70 -4.71
N ASP A 202 -18.02 15.00 -3.59
CA ASP A 202 -17.73 16.13 -2.71
C ASP A 202 -17.06 15.68 -1.40
N TYR A 203 -15.79 15.28 -1.48
CA TYR A 203 -15.01 15.06 -0.27
C TYR A 203 -14.95 16.34 0.56
N GLN A 204 -15.18 16.21 1.88
CA GLN A 204 -15.00 17.30 2.83
C GLN A 204 -13.51 17.58 3.02
N TRP A 205 -12.89 18.26 2.05
CA TRP A 205 -11.50 18.70 2.11
C TRP A 205 -11.22 19.42 3.43
N GLY A 206 -10.17 19.01 4.13
CA GLY A 206 -9.83 19.52 5.45
C GLY A 206 -10.45 18.76 6.61
N ALA A 207 -11.37 17.81 6.40
CA ALA A 207 -11.94 17.01 7.49
C ALA A 207 -10.83 16.29 8.28
N PRO A 208 -10.89 16.25 9.62
CA PRO A 208 -9.89 15.56 10.43
C PRO A 208 -9.80 14.07 10.13
N ILE A 209 -8.58 13.56 10.11
CA ILE A 209 -8.27 12.14 9.95
C ILE A 209 -7.75 11.64 11.29
N TYR A 210 -8.49 10.72 11.87
CA TYR A 210 -8.20 10.18 13.19
C TYR A 210 -7.25 8.99 13.16
N GLU A 211 -6.59 8.74 14.29
CA GLU A 211 -5.85 7.51 14.56
C GLU A 211 -6.74 6.31 14.26
N ARG A 212 -6.15 5.34 13.55
CA ARG A 212 -6.90 4.24 12.95
C ARG A 212 -6.12 2.95 12.98
N SER A 213 -6.85 1.85 12.87
CA SER A 213 -6.29 0.52 12.83
C SER A 213 -7.05 -0.36 11.85
N TRP A 214 -6.37 -1.36 11.31
CA TRP A 214 -7.05 -2.46 10.63
C TRP A 214 -8.05 -3.11 11.59
N ALA A 215 -9.29 -3.33 11.16
CA ALA A 215 -10.40 -3.72 12.03
C ALA A 215 -10.12 -5.00 12.85
N PRO A 216 -9.44 -6.02 12.31
CA PRO A 216 -8.97 -7.16 13.09
C PRO A 216 -8.00 -6.86 14.24
N PHE A 217 -7.51 -5.63 14.43
CA PHE A 217 -6.76 -5.20 15.63
C PHE A 217 -7.57 -4.32 16.59
N ALA A 218 -8.74 -3.85 16.17
CA ALA A 218 -9.54 -2.94 16.96
C ALA A 218 -10.58 -3.70 17.78
N SER A 219 -10.70 -3.37 19.07
CA SER A 219 -11.82 -3.85 19.90
C SER A 219 -12.99 -2.87 19.93
N ASN A 220 -12.69 -1.58 19.79
CA ASN A 220 -13.66 -0.48 19.81
C ASN A 220 -13.37 0.50 18.68
N ILE A 221 -14.41 1.18 18.21
CA ILE A 221 -14.34 2.25 17.21
C ILE A 221 -14.57 3.58 17.91
N TYR A 222 -13.72 4.55 17.60
CA TYR A 222 -13.93 5.93 17.95
C TYR A 222 -14.87 6.61 16.94
N VAL A 223 -15.95 7.19 17.44
CA VAL A 223 -16.93 7.96 16.67
C VAL A 223 -16.70 9.46 16.97
N PRO A 224 -16.14 10.23 16.02
CA PRO A 224 -15.86 11.65 16.23
C PRO A 224 -17.13 12.51 16.20
N ASP A 225 -17.02 13.72 16.77
CA ASP A 225 -18.00 14.79 16.52
C ASP A 225 -17.86 15.31 15.08
N ARG A 226 -18.89 15.10 14.27
CA ARG A 226 -18.94 15.53 12.86
C ARG A 226 -18.88 17.04 12.68
N ARG A 227 -19.12 17.85 13.72
CA ARG A 227 -18.94 19.31 13.64
C ARG A 227 -17.53 19.71 13.20
N ALA A 228 -16.52 18.93 13.60
CA ALA A 228 -15.15 19.20 13.22
C ALA A 228 -14.97 19.11 11.68
N ASP A 229 -15.62 18.16 11.02
CA ASP A 229 -15.54 17.98 9.57
C ASP A 229 -16.05 19.25 8.85
N THR A 230 -17.22 19.75 9.26
CA THR A 230 -17.84 20.94 8.68
C THR A 230 -16.99 22.19 8.89
N VAL A 231 -16.56 22.46 10.13
CA VAL A 231 -15.77 23.66 10.48
C VAL A 231 -14.44 23.67 9.73
N MET A 232 -13.77 22.52 9.65
CA MET A 232 -12.50 22.44 8.93
C MET A 232 -12.69 22.54 7.41
N ASN A 233 -13.79 21.99 6.87
CA ASN A 233 -14.11 22.12 5.46
C ASN A 233 -14.41 23.57 5.04
N GLU A 234 -15.18 24.29 5.84
CA GLU A 234 -15.45 25.71 5.63
C GLU A 234 -14.17 26.53 5.68
N PHE A 235 -13.27 26.24 6.62
CA PHE A 235 -11.96 26.89 6.67
C PHE A 235 -11.18 26.68 5.36
N VAL A 236 -11.12 25.46 4.83
CA VAL A 236 -10.45 25.19 3.56
C VAL A 236 -11.12 25.95 2.41
N LYS A 237 -12.45 25.90 2.31
CA LYS A 237 -13.23 26.62 1.28
C LYS A 237 -12.93 28.13 1.32
N ASN A 238 -13.05 28.76 2.49
CA ASN A 238 -12.81 30.19 2.69
C ASN A 238 -11.34 30.59 2.46
N ASN A 239 -10.41 29.63 2.49
CA ASN A 239 -8.99 29.86 2.24
C ASN A 239 -8.53 29.38 0.84
N GLY A 240 -9.44 29.29 -0.12
CA GLY A 240 -9.13 29.00 -1.53
C GLY A 240 -9.43 27.57 -1.98
N GLY A 241 -10.25 26.84 -1.21
CA GLY A 241 -10.74 25.50 -1.58
C GLY A 241 -9.61 24.55 -1.94
N PHE A 242 -9.71 23.89 -3.09
CA PHE A 242 -8.69 22.96 -3.58
C PHE A 242 -7.28 23.58 -3.68
N LEU A 243 -7.18 24.86 -4.07
CA LEU A 243 -5.90 25.56 -4.19
C LEU A 243 -5.22 25.82 -2.82
N PHE A 244 -5.96 25.70 -1.71
CA PHE A 244 -5.39 25.78 -0.37
C PHE A 244 -4.23 24.79 -0.18
N PHE A 245 -4.37 23.57 -0.70
CA PHE A 245 -3.37 22.50 -0.54
C PHE A 245 -2.10 22.70 -1.38
N LYS A 246 -2.11 23.63 -2.35
CA LYS A 246 -0.91 24.04 -3.08
C LYS A 246 -0.07 25.04 -2.28
N LYS A 247 -0.60 25.61 -1.19
CA LYS A 247 0.12 26.57 -0.33
C LYS A 247 1.20 25.86 0.50
N LYS A 248 2.34 26.52 0.68
CA LYS A 248 3.40 26.05 1.60
C LYS A 248 2.85 25.88 3.02
N LYS A 249 3.22 24.78 3.68
CA LYS A 249 2.84 24.46 5.07
C LYS A 249 1.32 24.41 5.33
N TRP A 250 0.49 24.10 4.33
CA TRP A 250 -0.96 23.99 4.51
C TRP A 250 -1.34 23.06 5.68
N ARG A 251 -0.64 21.95 5.85
CA ARG A 251 -0.90 20.97 6.92
C ARG A 251 -0.72 21.57 8.32
N ALA A 252 0.35 22.32 8.53
CA ALA A 252 0.57 23.03 9.79
C ALA A 252 -0.51 24.09 10.06
N LYS A 253 -1.00 24.76 9.00
CA LYS A 253 -2.12 25.71 9.12
C LYS A 253 -3.40 25.02 9.57
N LEU A 254 -3.73 23.85 9.02
CA LEU A 254 -4.90 23.08 9.45
C LEU A 254 -4.78 22.59 10.89
N PHE A 255 -3.64 22.04 11.30
CA PHE A 255 -3.43 21.65 12.70
C PHE A 255 -3.59 22.83 13.66
N ASN A 256 -3.01 23.99 13.33
CA ASN A 256 -3.12 25.18 14.16
C ASN A 256 -4.58 25.66 14.28
N TYR A 257 -5.32 25.65 13.17
CA TYR A 257 -6.73 26.04 13.16
C TYR A 257 -7.62 25.04 13.91
N TYR A 258 -7.45 23.73 13.67
CA TYR A 258 -8.14 22.67 14.40
C TYR A 258 -7.92 22.80 15.92
N ASN A 259 -6.68 23.03 16.34
CA ASN A 259 -6.35 23.20 17.75
C ASN A 259 -6.97 24.46 18.37
N SER A 260 -7.12 25.55 17.62
CA SER A 260 -7.78 26.77 18.11
C SER A 260 -9.29 26.57 18.28
N GLN A 261 -9.90 25.70 17.47
CA GLN A 261 -11.33 25.36 17.54
C GLN A 261 -11.64 24.17 18.45
N LYS A 262 -10.64 23.46 18.96
CA LYS A 262 -10.81 22.18 19.66
C LYS A 262 -11.80 22.21 20.83
N LYS A 263 -11.91 23.35 21.54
CA LYS A 263 -12.87 23.54 22.65
C LYS A 263 -14.33 23.58 22.19
N ASN A 264 -14.58 23.84 20.91
CA ASN A 264 -15.92 23.94 20.32
C ASN A 264 -16.45 22.60 19.78
N PHE A 265 -15.59 21.56 19.78
CA PHE A 265 -15.93 20.21 19.33
C PHE A 265 -16.28 19.33 20.51
N GLY A 266 -17.28 18.47 20.33
CA GLY A 266 -17.57 17.38 21.25
C GLY A 266 -16.42 16.38 21.33
N SER A 267 -16.32 15.66 22.45
CA SER A 267 -15.27 14.67 22.70
C SER A 267 -15.39 13.38 21.88
N GLY A 268 -16.48 13.21 21.12
CA GLY A 268 -16.84 11.93 20.50
C GLY A 268 -17.20 10.86 21.56
N HIS A 269 -17.33 9.62 21.12
CA HIS A 269 -17.56 8.45 21.98
C HIS A 269 -16.99 7.17 21.35
N PHE A 270 -16.88 6.11 22.14
CA PHE A 270 -16.48 4.79 21.65
C PHE A 270 -17.69 3.86 21.51
N LYS A 271 -17.69 3.06 20.44
CA LYS A 271 -18.67 1.98 20.20
C LYS A 271 -17.94 0.65 20.03
N LYS A 272 -18.49 -0.44 20.57
CA LYS A 272 -18.00 -1.80 20.30
C LYS A 272 -18.25 -2.18 18.84
N ILE A 273 -17.34 -2.96 18.24
CA ILE A 273 -17.53 -3.53 16.90
C ILE A 273 -18.34 -4.80 17.04
N GLU A 274 -19.55 -4.82 16.48
CA GLU A 274 -20.46 -5.98 16.54
C GLU A 274 -20.10 -7.02 15.46
N ASP A 275 -19.87 -6.57 14.22
CA ASP A 275 -19.45 -7.40 13.09
C ASP A 275 -17.96 -7.21 12.81
N ARG A 276 -17.11 -7.62 13.77
CA ARG A 276 -15.66 -7.54 13.61
C ARG A 276 -15.17 -8.76 12.85
N GLU A 277 -14.49 -8.50 11.75
CA GLU A 277 -13.71 -9.52 11.06
C GLU A 277 -12.67 -10.13 12.02
N ASP A 278 -12.74 -11.45 12.22
CA ASP A 278 -11.77 -12.18 13.02
C ASP A 278 -10.40 -12.21 12.31
N ALA A 279 -9.32 -12.01 13.07
CA ALA A 279 -7.98 -11.91 12.51
C ALA A 279 -7.50 -13.23 11.88
N TYR A 280 -7.83 -14.37 12.47
CA TYR A 280 -7.48 -15.67 11.91
C TYR A 280 -8.30 -15.94 10.65
N LEU A 281 -9.62 -15.76 10.71
CA LEU A 281 -10.48 -15.96 9.54
C LEU A 281 -10.11 -15.03 8.38
N SER A 282 -9.82 -13.75 8.64
CA SER A 282 -9.39 -12.82 7.57
C SER A 282 -8.17 -13.34 6.81
N LEU A 283 -7.16 -13.84 7.53
CA LEU A 283 -5.92 -14.33 6.93
C LEU A 283 -6.13 -15.66 6.21
N ALA A 284 -6.87 -16.59 6.83
CA ALA A 284 -7.12 -17.93 6.31
C ALA A 284 -8.05 -17.91 5.09
N GLU A 285 -9.15 -17.15 5.13
CA GLU A 285 -10.10 -17.04 4.03
C GLU A 285 -9.53 -16.26 2.85
N SER A 286 -8.76 -15.19 3.11
CA SER A 286 -8.07 -14.47 2.03
C SER A 286 -7.10 -15.38 1.27
N LYS A 287 -6.26 -16.11 2.01
CA LYS A 287 -5.36 -17.14 1.46
C LYS A 287 -6.13 -18.17 0.64
N SER A 288 -7.17 -18.77 1.23
CA SER A 288 -7.95 -19.81 0.57
C SER A 288 -8.64 -19.32 -0.71
N ALA A 289 -9.18 -18.09 -0.69
CA ALA A 289 -9.82 -17.49 -1.86
C ALA A 289 -8.82 -17.30 -3.02
N ILE A 290 -7.63 -16.79 -2.72
CA ILE A 290 -6.56 -16.59 -3.71
C ILE A 290 -6.08 -17.94 -4.25
N GLU A 291 -5.75 -18.89 -3.38
CA GLU A 291 -5.25 -20.21 -3.80
C GLU A 291 -6.26 -20.95 -4.68
N LYS A 292 -7.55 -20.88 -4.34
CA LYS A 292 -8.63 -21.48 -5.13
C LYS A 292 -8.77 -20.85 -6.52
N LYS A 293 -8.63 -19.53 -6.62
CA LYS A 293 -8.80 -18.79 -7.89
C LYS A 293 -7.56 -18.84 -8.77
N MET A 294 -6.37 -18.82 -8.16
CA MET A 294 -5.10 -18.66 -8.87
C MET A 294 -4.33 -19.97 -9.05
N GLY A 295 -4.68 -21.04 -8.32
CA GLY A 295 -4.05 -22.36 -8.42
C GLY A 295 -2.63 -22.45 -7.84
N ASN A 296 -2.06 -21.34 -7.38
CA ASN A 296 -0.75 -21.26 -6.73
C ASN A 296 -0.89 -21.08 -5.23
N LYS A 297 0.14 -21.51 -4.47
CA LYS A 297 0.21 -21.30 -3.03
C LYS A 297 0.41 -19.82 -2.71
N ASP A 298 -0.43 -19.27 -1.84
CA ASP A 298 -0.27 -17.91 -1.36
C ASP A 298 0.63 -17.90 -0.12
N ILE A 299 1.90 -17.56 -0.32
CA ILE A 299 2.94 -17.64 0.71
C ILE A 299 3.26 -16.30 1.35
N PHE A 300 2.73 -15.18 0.85
CA PHE A 300 3.07 -13.85 1.33
C PHE A 300 1.84 -13.08 1.80
N PHE A 301 2.05 -12.30 2.85
CA PHE A 301 1.01 -11.45 3.39
C PHE A 301 1.52 -10.02 3.57
N SER A 302 0.82 -9.06 2.98
CA SER A 302 1.09 -7.64 3.20
C SER A 302 0.17 -7.13 4.30
N LEU A 303 0.75 -6.52 5.35
CA LEU A 303 -0.06 -6.03 6.47
C LEU A 303 -0.79 -4.73 6.10
N PRO A 304 -2.13 -4.68 6.25
CA PRO A 304 -2.89 -3.45 6.14
C PRO A 304 -2.30 -2.34 7.03
N LEU A 305 -2.15 -1.15 6.46
CA LEU A 305 -1.55 0.03 7.13
C LEU A 305 -0.14 -0.20 7.69
N TYR A 306 0.56 -1.26 7.29
CA TYR A 306 1.83 -1.69 7.88
C TYR A 306 1.78 -2.00 9.38
N GLN A 307 0.58 -2.20 9.96
CA GLN A 307 0.43 -2.41 11.39
C GLN A 307 0.74 -3.86 11.75
N SER A 308 1.65 -4.08 12.69
CA SER A 308 2.04 -5.42 13.16
C SER A 308 1.84 -5.57 14.67
N SER A 309 1.44 -6.76 15.11
CA SER A 309 1.40 -7.19 16.52
C SER A 309 2.00 -8.59 16.67
N PRO A 310 2.54 -8.98 17.83
CA PRO A 310 3.00 -10.36 18.04
C PRO A 310 1.90 -11.41 17.77
N GLU A 311 0.65 -11.06 18.07
CA GLU A 311 -0.52 -11.89 17.81
C GLU A 311 -0.74 -12.14 16.32
N ILE A 312 -0.73 -11.09 15.46
CA ILE A 312 -0.94 -11.30 14.02
C ILE A 312 0.20 -12.06 13.37
N LEU A 313 1.43 -11.85 13.84
CA LEU A 313 2.59 -12.58 13.32
C LEU A 313 2.46 -14.07 13.62
N LYS A 314 1.96 -14.41 14.82
CA LYS A 314 1.66 -15.80 15.17
C LYS A 314 0.53 -16.37 14.32
N ILE A 315 -0.59 -15.66 14.19
CA ILE A 315 -1.73 -16.08 13.36
C ILE A 315 -1.27 -16.33 11.92
N ALA A 316 -0.49 -15.43 11.33
CA ALA A 316 0.00 -15.56 9.98
C ALA A 316 0.93 -16.78 9.80
N ALA A 317 1.78 -17.08 10.78
CA ALA A 317 2.57 -18.31 10.79
C ALA A 317 1.66 -19.54 10.88
N ASP A 318 0.66 -19.54 11.78
CA ASP A 318 -0.27 -20.66 11.99
C ASP A 318 -1.16 -20.92 10.75
N VAL A 319 -1.50 -19.87 9.98
CA VAL A 319 -2.21 -19.97 8.69
C VAL A 319 -1.29 -20.47 7.56
N GLY A 320 0.03 -20.41 7.74
CA GLY A 320 1.01 -20.95 6.80
C GLY A 320 1.61 -19.92 5.82
N TYR A 321 1.54 -18.63 6.12
CA TYR A 321 2.34 -17.64 5.39
C TYR A 321 3.84 -17.79 5.71
N ARG A 322 4.70 -17.54 4.72
CA ARG A 322 6.16 -17.66 4.82
C ARG A 322 6.86 -16.32 4.99
N ALA A 323 6.28 -15.25 4.46
CA ALA A 323 6.78 -13.89 4.69
C ALA A 323 5.65 -12.88 4.88
N ILE A 324 5.93 -11.88 5.72
CA ILE A 324 5.06 -10.74 5.97
C ILE A 324 5.74 -9.46 5.55
N PHE A 325 5.02 -8.63 4.81
CA PHE A 325 5.48 -7.34 4.33
C PHE A 325 4.94 -6.22 5.21
N THR A 326 5.85 -5.42 5.76
CA THR A 326 5.59 -4.33 6.70
C THR A 326 6.15 -3.00 6.17
N GLY A 327 6.00 -1.92 6.93
CA GLY A 327 6.43 -0.57 6.53
C GLY A 327 7.69 -0.12 7.27
N PRO A 328 8.24 1.06 6.94
CA PRO A 328 9.51 1.52 7.53
C PRO A 328 9.44 1.80 9.03
N GLN A 329 8.24 1.91 9.62
CA GLN A 329 8.04 2.26 11.03
C GLN A 329 8.06 1.05 11.99
N SER A 330 7.89 -0.19 11.48
CA SER A 330 7.84 -1.41 12.29
C SER A 330 9.21 -1.84 12.86
N ILE A 331 10.32 -1.34 12.32
CA ILE A 331 11.68 -1.68 12.78
C ILE A 331 11.97 -1.08 14.17
N ASN A 332 11.34 0.06 14.53
CA ASN A 332 11.63 0.75 15.79
C ASN A 332 10.93 0.14 17.03
N LYS A 333 10.12 -0.92 16.87
CA LYS A 333 9.46 -1.63 17.99
C LYS A 333 9.86 -3.11 18.09
N GLY A 334 11.15 -3.42 17.92
CA GLY A 334 11.70 -4.71 18.34
C GLY A 334 11.26 -5.95 17.55
N CYS A 335 10.57 -5.80 16.41
CA CYS A 335 10.23 -6.92 15.53
C CYS A 335 11.47 -7.39 14.76
N LYS A 336 12.30 -8.21 15.41
CA LYS A 336 13.24 -9.11 14.71
C LYS A 336 12.43 -10.27 14.12
N SER A 337 12.94 -10.92 13.07
CA SER A 337 12.35 -12.12 12.47
C SER A 337 11.88 -13.11 13.56
N LEU A 338 10.59 -13.50 13.53
CA LEU A 338 10.08 -14.51 14.45
C LEU A 338 10.38 -15.90 13.86
N SER A 339 11.17 -16.69 14.60
CA SER A 339 11.28 -18.13 14.38
C SER A 339 10.29 -18.81 15.31
N LEU A 340 9.17 -19.28 14.77
CA LEU A 340 8.30 -20.26 15.42
C LEU A 340 8.66 -21.63 14.83
N LYS A 341 8.60 -22.69 15.64
CA LYS A 341 9.13 -24.05 15.35
C LYS A 341 9.18 -24.45 13.86
N ALA A 342 10.33 -24.99 13.46
CA ALA A 342 10.67 -25.61 12.16
C ALA A 342 10.57 -24.74 10.88
N ASP A 343 9.69 -23.75 10.80
CA ASP A 343 9.57 -22.82 9.66
C ASP A 343 9.64 -21.36 10.11
N ALA A 344 10.71 -20.65 9.70
CA ALA A 344 10.87 -19.24 10.01
C ALA A 344 9.88 -18.38 9.20
N LEU A 345 9.17 -17.48 9.89
CA LEU A 345 8.35 -16.43 9.27
C LEU A 345 9.22 -15.21 8.99
N PHE A 346 9.44 -14.89 7.72
CA PHE A 346 10.26 -13.73 7.34
C PHE A 346 9.46 -12.42 7.50
N ILE A 347 10.06 -11.42 8.14
CA ILE A 347 9.47 -10.09 8.27
C ILE A 347 10.25 -9.14 7.35
N LEU A 348 9.60 -8.69 6.29
CA LEU A 348 10.20 -7.91 5.22
C LEU A 348 9.71 -6.46 5.30
N THR A 349 10.64 -5.51 5.36
CA THR A 349 10.30 -4.09 5.46
C THR A 349 10.29 -3.45 4.08
N ARG A 350 9.21 -2.74 3.77
CA ARG A 350 9.02 -2.04 2.50
C ARG A 350 9.37 -0.57 2.60
N ILE A 351 9.79 -0.03 1.46
CA ILE A 351 10.16 1.38 1.25
C ILE A 351 9.07 1.98 0.36
N PRO A 352 8.40 3.07 0.77
CA PRO A 352 7.43 3.73 -0.11
C PRO A 352 8.06 4.10 -1.45
N SER A 353 7.38 3.79 -2.56
CA SER A 353 7.91 3.89 -3.93
C SER A 353 8.47 5.27 -4.29
N PHE A 354 7.92 6.35 -3.73
CA PHE A 354 8.42 7.71 -3.92
C PHE A 354 9.92 7.85 -3.62
N TRP A 355 10.50 7.00 -2.77
CA TRP A 355 11.91 7.02 -2.44
C TRP A 355 12.82 6.53 -3.58
N ILE A 356 12.29 5.81 -4.57
CA ILE A 356 13.06 5.31 -5.74
C ILE A 356 13.80 6.45 -6.43
N LYS A 357 13.18 7.63 -6.57
CA LYS A 357 13.81 8.78 -7.23
C LYS A 357 15.12 9.24 -6.56
N PHE A 358 15.31 8.94 -5.27
CA PHE A 358 16.54 9.32 -4.57
C PHE A 358 17.71 8.39 -4.89
N LEU A 359 17.46 7.23 -5.51
CA LEU A 359 18.52 6.39 -6.08
C LEU A 359 19.30 7.13 -7.18
N ALA A 360 18.76 8.20 -7.77
CA ALA A 360 19.49 9.04 -8.71
C ALA A 360 20.75 9.68 -8.08
N TYR A 361 20.71 9.96 -6.78
CA TYR A 361 21.80 10.61 -6.03
C TYR A 361 22.83 9.63 -5.45
N LEU A 362 22.62 8.31 -5.62
CA LEU A 362 23.51 7.23 -5.18
C LEU A 362 24.14 6.55 -6.39
#